data_AF-A0A158S4F3-F1
#
_entry.id   AF-A0A158S4F3-F1
#
_cell.length_a   1.000
_cell.length_b   1.000
_cell.length_c   1.000
_cell.angle_alpha   90.00
_cell.angle_beta   90.00
_cell.angle_gamma   90.00
#
_symmetry.space_group_name_H-M   'P 1'
#
loop_
_entity.id
_entity.type
_entity.pdbx_description
1 polymer ?
#
loop_
_entity_poly.entity_id
_entity_poly.type
_entity_poly.pdbx_seq_one_letter_code
_entity_poly.pdbx_strand_id
1 'polypeptide(L)'
;MANSGFDVDAKEYDRTILKSEMVSLFWSVISEKKKGPEGYTLQRLADTLGVNKSVISRWFNGTPNWEMNTVSDLASALGVELQISAKDYSSEKVYTSHGIVYPDSTRSSLDVISIPRSESQTPRVSVTVFETDGIAA
;
A
#
# COMPACT_ATOMS: atom_id res chain seq x y z
N MET A 1 21.18 5.46 39.40
CA MET A 1 20.11 6.21 38.69
C MET A 1 20.35 6.00 37.21
N ALA A 2 19.62 5.08 36.58
CA ALA A 2 19.88 4.64 35.20
C ALA A 2 18.94 5.35 34.21
N ASN A 3 19.50 5.77 33.08
CA ASN A 3 18.87 6.41 31.93
C ASN A 3 17.53 5.75 31.54
N SER A 4 16.42 6.36 31.91
CA SER A 4 15.07 5.93 31.49
C SER A 4 14.47 6.78 30.36
N GLY A 5 15.20 7.79 29.86
CA GLY A 5 14.71 8.73 28.84
C GLY A 5 14.75 8.20 27.41
N PHE A 6 15.87 7.59 27.00
CA PHE A 6 16.07 7.11 25.61
C PHE A 6 15.18 5.93 25.22
N ASP A 7 14.86 5.03 26.16
CA ASP A 7 14.04 3.84 25.89
C ASP A 7 12.54 4.16 25.69
N VAL A 8 12.08 5.29 26.24
CA VAL A 8 10.69 5.76 26.07
C VAL A 8 10.48 6.28 24.65
N ASP A 9 11.46 7.00 24.11
CA ASP A 9 11.41 7.56 22.75
C ASP A 9 11.41 6.46 21.68
N ALA A 10 12.20 5.40 21.86
CA ALA A 10 12.24 4.27 20.93
C ALA A 10 10.91 3.50 20.87
N LYS A 11 10.30 3.23 22.04
CA LYS A 11 9.01 2.50 22.09
C LYS A 11 7.86 3.32 21.50
N GLU A 12 7.85 4.62 21.73
CA GLU A 12 6.81 5.50 21.16
C GLU A 12 6.99 5.67 19.65
N TYR A 13 8.24 5.72 19.19
CA TYR A 13 8.58 5.68 17.77
C TYR A 13 8.06 4.38 17.10
N ASP A 14 8.36 3.21 17.66
CA ASP A 14 7.90 1.92 17.12
C ASP A 14 6.37 1.83 17.05
N ARG A 15 5.68 2.30 18.10
CA ARG A 15 4.20 2.38 18.11
C ARG A 15 3.68 3.28 17.00
N THR A 16 4.35 4.41 16.77
CA THR A 16 3.96 5.37 15.72
C THR A 16 4.16 4.78 14.33
N ILE A 17 5.24 4.01 14.12
CA ILE A 17 5.47 3.29 12.87
C ILE A 17 4.34 2.30 12.61
N LEU A 18 4.06 1.37 13.55
CA LEU A 18 3.05 0.35 13.33
C LEU A 18 1.66 0.95 13.05
N LYS A 19 1.30 2.02 13.77
CA LYS A 19 0.05 2.76 13.51
C LYS A 19 0.04 3.35 12.09
N SER A 20 1.15 3.94 11.66
CA SER A 20 1.27 4.53 10.32
C SER A 20 1.22 3.48 9.21
N GLU A 21 1.81 2.30 9.43
CA GLU A 21 1.72 1.16 8.51
C GLU A 21 0.27 0.69 8.34
N MET A 22 -0.48 0.56 9.44
CA MET A 22 -1.90 0.19 9.40
C MET A 22 -2.74 1.24 8.64
N VAL A 23 -2.53 2.53 8.90
CA VAL A 23 -3.22 3.61 8.17
C VAL A 23 -2.90 3.53 6.67
N SER A 24 -1.63 3.35 6.33
CA SER A 24 -1.16 3.25 4.95
C SER A 24 -1.75 2.04 4.23
N LEU A 25 -1.84 0.90 4.92
CA LEU A 25 -2.48 -0.32 4.41
C LEU A 25 -3.93 -0.06 4.02
N PHE A 26 -4.75 0.44 4.93
CA PHE A 26 -6.17 0.72 4.63
C PHE A 26 -6.33 1.82 3.57
N TRP A 27 -5.47 2.84 3.60
CA TRP A 27 -5.49 3.89 2.58
C TRP A 27 -5.19 3.34 1.18
N SER A 28 -4.28 2.38 1.07
CA SER A 28 -3.97 1.71 -0.20
C SER A 28 -5.19 0.98 -0.76
N VAL A 29 -5.93 0.27 0.10
CA VAL A 29 -7.17 -0.44 -0.26
C VAL A 29 -8.25 0.54 -0.70
N ILE A 30 -8.47 1.62 0.05
CA ILE A 30 -9.45 2.66 -0.29
C ILE A 30 -9.10 3.32 -1.63
N SER A 31 -7.83 3.65 -1.83
CA SER A 31 -7.33 4.30 -3.04
C SER A 31 -7.52 3.42 -4.26
N GLU A 32 -7.30 2.11 -4.13
CA GLU A 32 -7.52 1.16 -5.22
C GLU A 32 -9.01 1.02 -5.55
N LYS A 33 -9.87 0.82 -4.53
CA LYS A 33 -11.33 0.74 -4.72
C LYS A 33 -11.93 2.02 -5.32
N LYS A 34 -11.32 3.19 -5.08
CA LYS A 34 -11.74 4.46 -5.66
C LYS A 34 -11.55 4.52 -7.19
N LYS A 35 -10.61 3.76 -7.75
CA LYS A 35 -10.40 3.66 -9.21
C LYS A 35 -11.44 2.76 -9.89
N GLY A 36 -12.17 1.95 -9.14
CA GLY A 36 -13.20 1.06 -9.67
C GLY A 36 -14.39 1.81 -10.26
N PRO A 37 -15.23 1.13 -11.07
CA PRO A 37 -16.34 1.75 -11.81
C PRO A 37 -17.39 2.42 -10.92
N GLU A 38 -17.56 1.94 -9.68
CA GLU A 38 -18.50 2.52 -8.71
C GLU A 38 -17.93 3.71 -7.92
N GLY A 39 -16.62 3.98 -8.00
CA GLY A 39 -15.96 5.06 -7.27
C GLY A 39 -16.16 5.00 -5.75
N TYR A 40 -15.33 4.23 -5.04
CA TYR A 40 -15.41 4.16 -3.58
C TYR A 40 -15.13 5.52 -2.91
N THR A 41 -15.97 5.93 -1.95
CA THR A 41 -15.82 7.22 -1.25
C THR A 41 -15.68 7.03 0.25
N LEU A 42 -15.05 8.02 0.92
CA LEU A 42 -14.99 8.03 2.39
C LEU A 42 -16.38 8.19 3.04
N GLN A 43 -17.34 8.76 2.31
CA GLN A 43 -18.73 8.82 2.81
C GLN A 43 -19.33 7.41 2.87
N ARG A 44 -19.18 6.61 1.80
CA ARG A 44 -19.63 5.22 1.78
C ARG A 44 -19.02 4.41 2.92
N LEU A 45 -17.73 4.57 3.18
CA LEU A 45 -17.08 3.91 4.33
C LEU A 45 -17.68 4.36 5.66
N ALA A 46 -17.92 5.66 5.83
CA ALA A 46 -18.54 6.22 7.03
C ALA A 46 -19.96 5.66 7.25
N ASP A 47 -20.75 5.59 6.18
CA ASP A 47 -22.11 5.06 6.19
C ASP A 47 -22.12 3.57 6.58
N THR A 48 -21.22 2.76 6.00
CA THR A 48 -21.08 1.33 6.35
C THR A 48 -20.69 1.12 7.81
N LEU A 49 -19.81 1.97 8.34
CA LEU A 49 -19.33 1.89 9.73
C LEU A 49 -20.28 2.56 10.73
N GLY A 50 -21.30 3.28 10.27
CA GLY A 50 -22.21 4.04 11.14
C GLY A 50 -21.53 5.20 11.89
N VAL A 51 -20.45 5.75 11.34
CA VAL A 51 -19.70 6.86 11.96
C VAL A 51 -19.75 8.12 11.10
N ASN A 52 -19.42 9.27 11.68
CA ASN A 52 -19.38 10.51 10.92
C ASN A 52 -18.18 10.55 9.96
N LYS A 53 -18.37 11.02 8.72
CA LYS A 53 -17.29 11.16 7.73
C LYS A 53 -16.09 11.98 8.25
N SER A 54 -16.31 12.99 9.10
CA SER A 54 -15.22 13.77 9.69
C SER A 54 -14.30 12.93 10.58
N VAL A 55 -14.83 11.89 11.24
CA VAL A 55 -14.06 10.93 12.03
C VAL A 55 -13.17 10.10 11.11
N ILE A 56 -13.73 9.58 10.01
CA ILE A 56 -12.97 8.85 8.99
C ILE A 56 -11.84 9.72 8.43
N SER A 57 -12.13 10.95 8.01
CA SER A 57 -11.11 11.87 7.50
C SER A 57 -10.00 12.12 8.54
N ARG A 58 -10.35 12.25 9.82
CA ARG A 58 -9.36 12.41 10.89
C ARG A 58 -8.47 11.18 11.04
N TRP A 59 -9.04 9.98 10.92
CA TRP A 59 -8.26 8.74 11.02
C TRP A 59 -7.17 8.62 9.96
N PHE A 60 -7.45 9.06 8.73
CA PHE A 60 -6.49 8.92 7.62
C PHE A 60 -5.54 10.10 7.44
N ASN A 61 -5.77 11.23 8.13
CA ASN A 61 -4.92 12.42 8.05
C ASN A 61 -3.90 12.52 9.19
N GLY A 62 -3.86 11.57 10.12
CA GLY A 62 -2.95 11.59 11.27
C GLY A 62 -2.63 10.19 11.77
N THR A 63 -2.19 10.10 13.02
CA THR A 63 -1.88 8.83 13.68
C THR A 63 -3.01 8.48 14.65
N PRO A 64 -4.06 7.76 14.20
CA PRO A 64 -5.19 7.42 15.05
C PRO A 64 -4.77 6.44 16.14
N ASN A 65 -5.46 6.49 17.27
CA ASN A 65 -5.34 5.48 18.31
C ASN A 65 -6.46 4.45 18.13
N TRP A 66 -6.44 3.72 17.01
CA TRP A 66 -7.44 2.70 16.71
C TRP A 66 -7.38 1.55 17.73
N GLU A 67 -8.55 1.15 18.19
CA GLU A 67 -8.70 -0.13 18.89
C GLU A 67 -8.73 -1.26 17.85
N MET A 68 -8.44 -2.48 18.30
CA MET A 68 -8.49 -3.66 17.42
C MET A 68 -9.87 -3.87 16.80
N ASN A 69 -10.94 -3.51 17.51
CA ASN A 69 -12.31 -3.52 16.98
C ASN A 69 -12.43 -2.62 15.75
N THR A 70 -11.90 -1.40 15.80
CA THR A 70 -11.91 -0.47 14.66
C THR A 70 -11.15 -1.03 13.46
N VAL A 71 -10.02 -1.69 13.70
CA VAL A 71 -9.23 -2.35 12.64
C VAL A 71 -10.04 -3.48 11.99
N SER A 72 -10.73 -4.30 12.79
CA SER A 72 -11.60 -5.37 12.32
C SER A 72 -12.82 -4.84 11.55
N ASP A 73 -13.44 -3.77 12.05
CA ASP A 73 -14.57 -3.10 11.41
C ASP A 73 -14.18 -2.51 10.07
N LEU A 74 -13.01 -1.86 9.98
CA LEU A 74 -12.45 -1.33 8.73
C LEU A 74 -12.21 -2.43 7.71
N ALA A 75 -11.60 -3.54 8.12
CA ALA A 75 -11.36 -4.68 7.25
C ALA A 75 -12.67 -5.26 6.71
N SER A 76 -13.65 -5.46 7.59
CA SER A 76 -14.98 -5.97 7.26
C SER A 76 -15.73 -5.03 6.31
N ALA A 77 -15.74 -3.72 6.61
CA ALA A 77 -16.41 -2.70 5.80
C ALA A 77 -15.78 -2.55 4.41
N LEU A 78 -14.47 -2.76 4.31
CA LEU A 78 -13.75 -2.75 3.04
C LEU A 78 -13.80 -4.10 2.32
N GLY A 79 -14.34 -5.15 2.95
CA GLY A 79 -14.40 -6.50 2.38
C GLY A 79 -13.01 -7.07 2.11
N VAL A 80 -12.09 -6.90 3.05
CA VAL A 80 -10.73 -7.45 3.00
C VAL A 80 -10.46 -8.33 4.20
N GLU A 81 -9.66 -9.36 4.01
CA GLU A 81 -9.12 -10.19 5.09
C GLU A 81 -7.76 -9.64 5.52
N LEU A 82 -7.57 -9.49 6.83
CA LEU A 82 -6.27 -9.12 7.38
C LEU A 82 -5.46 -10.37 7.71
N GLN A 83 -4.26 -10.44 7.15
CA GLN A 83 -3.26 -11.44 7.53
C GLN A 83 -2.15 -10.75 8.29
N ILE A 84 -1.81 -11.29 9.47
CA ILE A 84 -0.79 -10.73 10.36
C ILE A 84 0.40 -11.68 10.39
N SER A 85 1.60 -11.11 10.30
CA SER A 85 2.85 -11.84 10.46
C SER A 85 3.85 -11.04 11.30
N ALA A 86 4.69 -11.73 12.07
CA ALA A 86 5.80 -11.14 12.80
C ALA A 86 7.12 -11.69 12.26
N LYS A 87 8.06 -10.81 11.90
CA LYS A 87 9.41 -11.21 11.47
C LYS A 87 10.37 -11.08 12.64
N ASP A 88 11.10 -12.14 12.95
CA ASP A 88 12.22 -12.09 13.89
C ASP A 88 13.47 -11.55 13.19
N TYR A 89 13.96 -10.42 13.69
CA TYR A 89 15.14 -9.76 13.17
C TYR A 89 16.43 -10.58 13.33
N SER A 90 16.48 -11.52 14.28
CA SER A 90 17.67 -12.32 14.57
C SER A 90 17.74 -13.62 13.77
N SER A 91 16.60 -14.30 13.59
CA SER A 91 16.55 -15.63 12.97
C SER A 91 15.93 -15.64 11.57
N GLU A 92 15.48 -14.48 11.08
CA GLU A 92 14.73 -14.29 9.84
C GLU A 92 13.42 -15.11 9.72
N LYS A 93 13.02 -15.79 10.79
CA LYS A 93 11.76 -16.54 10.86
C LYS A 93 10.58 -15.59 10.77
N VAL A 94 9.56 -15.99 10.03
CA VAL A 94 8.28 -15.29 9.97
C VAL A 94 7.23 -16.11 10.69
N TYR A 95 6.63 -15.55 11.73
CA TYR A 95 5.54 -16.16 12.48
C TYR A 95 4.22 -15.66 11.91
N THR A 96 3.30 -16.57 11.61
CA THR A 96 1.95 -16.25 11.12
C THR A 96 0.91 -16.91 12.02
N SER A 97 -0.37 -16.58 11.83
CA SER A 97 -1.49 -17.27 12.50
C SER A 97 -1.57 -18.76 12.16
N HIS A 98 -0.92 -19.21 11.08
CA HIS A 98 -0.90 -20.60 10.63
C HIS A 98 0.41 -21.34 10.96
N GLY A 99 1.29 -20.72 11.75
CA GLY A 99 2.60 -21.28 12.13
C GLY A 99 3.78 -20.52 11.55
N ILE A 100 4.96 -21.14 11.60
CA ILE A 100 6.23 -20.54 11.17
C ILE A 100 6.40 -20.73 9.67
N VAL A 101 6.59 -19.62 8.95
CA VAL A 101 6.97 -19.56 7.54
C VAL A 101 8.46 -19.22 7.46
N TYR A 102 9.17 -19.99 6.65
CA TYR A 102 10.54 -19.68 6.29
C TYR A 102 10.49 -18.93 4.96
N PRO A 103 10.99 -17.69 4.86
CA PRO A 103 11.04 -16.99 3.59
C PRO A 103 11.86 -17.84 2.62
N ASP A 104 11.22 -18.25 1.53
CA ASP A 104 11.84 -19.10 0.52
C ASP A 104 13.08 -18.37 -0.02
N SER A 105 14.26 -18.95 0.20
CA SER A 105 15.55 -18.36 -0.21
C SER A 105 15.79 -18.49 -1.72
N THR A 106 14.73 -18.63 -2.52
CA THR A 106 14.82 -18.75 -3.98
C THR A 106 14.73 -17.38 -4.67
N ARG A 107 15.86 -16.69 -4.64
CA ARG A 107 16.32 -15.97 -5.85
C ARG A 107 17.73 -16.44 -6.17
N SER A 108 17.83 -17.55 -6.91
CA SER A 108 18.99 -17.77 -7.78
C SER A 108 18.66 -18.73 -8.92
N SER A 109 17.88 -18.24 -9.86
CA SER A 109 18.11 -18.55 -11.27
C SER A 109 17.93 -17.24 -12.02
N LEU A 110 19.03 -16.49 -12.12
CA LEU A 110 19.23 -15.63 -13.27
C LEU A 110 19.20 -16.58 -14.48
N ASP A 111 18.02 -16.78 -15.05
CA ASP A 111 17.95 -17.10 -16.47
C ASP A 111 18.53 -15.88 -17.16
N VAL A 112 19.85 -15.90 -17.34
CA VAL A 112 20.52 -15.19 -18.41
C VAL A 112 19.88 -15.76 -19.68
N ILE A 113 18.75 -15.18 -20.07
CA ILE A 113 18.25 -15.31 -21.42
C ILE A 113 19.36 -14.71 -22.28
N SER A 114 20.23 -15.57 -22.80
CA SER A 114 21.13 -15.25 -23.89
C SER A 114 20.24 -14.84 -25.05
N ILE A 115 20.00 -13.54 -25.20
CA ILE A 115 19.38 -12.99 -26.41
C ILE A 115 20.44 -13.12 -27.51
N PRO A 116 20.27 -13.94 -28.56
CA PRO A 116 21.14 -13.84 -29.72
C PRO A 116 20.90 -12.46 -30.35
N ARG A 117 21.97 -11.66 -30.41
CA ARG A 117 22.00 -10.40 -31.15
C ARG A 117 21.74 -10.71 -32.62
N SER A 118 20.50 -10.53 -33.08
CA SER A 118 20.16 -10.45 -34.50
C SER A 118 19.98 -8.98 -34.87
N GLU A 119 20.82 -8.52 -35.78
CA GLU A 119 20.80 -7.19 -36.36
C GLU A 119 19.50 -6.90 -37.15
N SER A 120 19.26 -5.59 -37.33
CA SER A 120 18.41 -4.94 -38.33
C SER A 120 16.90 -4.82 -38.05
N GLN A 121 16.52 -3.70 -37.41
CA GLN A 121 15.33 -2.93 -37.81
C GLN A 121 15.51 -1.47 -37.38
N THR A 122 15.75 -0.59 -38.36
CA THR A 122 15.76 0.86 -38.18
C THR A 122 14.32 1.37 -37.99
N PRO A 123 14.04 2.25 -37.01
CA PRO A 123 12.70 2.81 -36.85
C PRO A 123 12.42 3.83 -37.97
N ARG A 124 11.37 3.57 -38.75
CA ARG A 124 10.84 4.53 -39.73
C ARG A 124 9.97 5.54 -38.98
N VAL A 125 10.46 6.76 -38.81
CA VAL A 125 9.65 7.88 -38.30
C VAL A 125 8.86 8.45 -39.48
N SER A 126 7.54 8.36 -39.43
CA SER A 126 6.66 9.07 -40.37
C SER A 126 6.17 10.36 -39.71
N VAL A 127 6.65 11.49 -40.19
CA VAL A 127 6.15 12.82 -39.83
C VAL A 127 5.03 13.19 -40.78
N THR A 128 3.82 13.43 -40.27
CA THR A 128 2.72 14.03 -41.04
C THR A 128 2.68 15.52 -40.74
N VAL A 129 2.95 16.35 -41.75
CA VAL A 129 2.81 17.82 -41.67
C VAL A 129 1.39 18.17 -42.10
N PHE A 130 0.66 18.90 -41.25
CA PHE A 130 -0.63 19.49 -41.62
C PHE A 130 -0.38 20.94 -42.08
N GLU A 131 -0.59 21.18 -43.36
CA GLU A 131 -0.56 22.51 -43.97
C GLU A 131 -1.96 23.13 -43.82
N THR A 132 -2.04 24.24 -43.10
CA THR A 132 -3.26 25.04 -42.97
C THR A 132 -3.18 26.22 -43.93
N ASP A 133 -3.81 26.09 -45.10
CA ASP A 133 -4.04 27.24 -45.97
C ASP A 133 -5.46 27.77 -45.81
N GLY A 134 -5.50 29.08 -45.56
CA GLY A 134 -6.68 29.85 -45.22
C GLY A 134 -7.67 29.97 -46.36
N ILE A 135 -8.93 30.13 -45.97
CA ILE A 135 -9.99 30.64 -46.81
C ILE A 135 -10.40 31.97 -46.19
N ALA A 136 -10.06 33.07 -46.85
CA ALA A 136 -10.57 34.40 -46.56
C ALA A 136 -11.25 34.94 -47.83
N ALA A 137 -12.37 35.63 -47.57
CA ALA A 137 -13.31 36.33 -48.46
C ALA A 137 -14.37 35.45 -49.14
#